data_AF-A0A833LF11-F1
#
_entry.id   AF-A0A833LF11-F1
#
_cell.length_a   1.000
_cell.length_b   1.000
_cell.length_c   1.000
_cell.angle_alpha   90.00
_cell.angle_beta   90.00
_cell.angle_gamma   90.00
#
_symmetry.space_group_name_H-M   'P 1'
#
loop_
_entity.id
_entity.type
_entity.pdbx_description
1 polymer ?
#
loop_
_entity_poly.entity_id
_entity_poly.type
_entity_poly.pdbx_seq_one_letter_code
_entity_poly.pdbx_strand_id
1 'polypeptide(L)'
;DPHLEAAGFFHEMDHPSEGKIRLVGIPSRWSRTPPAITRHPPQIGEQSREILMEAGFAADEIERLIADGAVCVPQLKQAAE
;
A
#
# COMPACT_ATOMS: atom_id res chain seq x y z
N ASP A 1 -2.09 6.17 25.91
CA ASP A 1 -2.45 5.10 26.87
C ASP A 1 -1.17 4.36 27.18
N PRO A 2 -0.74 4.31 28.45
CA PRO A 2 0.59 3.78 28.80
C PRO A 2 0.81 2.32 28.40
N HIS A 3 -0.25 1.50 28.40
CA HIS A 3 -0.15 0.10 28.02
C HIS A 3 0.03 -0.03 26.50
N LEU A 4 -0.75 0.72 25.71
CA LEU A 4 -0.65 0.69 24.25
C LEU A 4 0.67 1.25 23.73
N GLU A 5 1.21 2.28 24.38
CA GLU A 5 2.53 2.84 24.07
C GLU A 5 3.65 1.85 24.39
N ALA A 6 3.64 1.25 25.59
CA ALA A 6 4.61 0.22 25.97
C ALA A 6 4.52 -1.04 25.10
N ALA A 7 3.33 -1.38 24.61
CA ALA A 7 3.12 -2.51 23.71
C ALA A 7 3.59 -2.24 22.27
N GLY A 8 3.93 -0.99 21.92
CA GLY A 8 4.25 -0.58 20.55
C GLY A 8 3.05 -0.68 19.62
N PHE A 9 1.85 -0.42 20.14
CA PHE A 9 0.58 -0.69 19.46
C PHE A 9 0.27 0.29 18.32
N PHE A 10 1.00 1.38 18.18
CA PHE A 10 0.80 2.33 17.09
C PHE A 10 2.05 2.43 16.24
N HIS A 11 1.88 2.37 14.93
CA HIS A 11 2.95 2.54 13.97
C HIS A 11 2.70 3.79 13.15
N GLU A 12 3.75 4.55 12.90
CA GLU A 12 3.71 5.67 11.97
C GLU A 12 4.41 5.27 10.68
N MET A 13 3.83 5.65 9.55
CA MET A 13 4.46 5.48 8.24
C MET A 13 4.03 6.58 7.28
N ASP A 14 4.82 6.80 6.24
CA ASP A 14 4.49 7.74 5.17
C ASP A 14 3.67 7.05 4.07
N HIS A 15 2.53 7.65 3.74
CA HIS A 15 1.69 7.28 2.62
C HIS A 15 1.92 8.26 1.46
N PRO A 16 2.14 7.80 0.21
CA PRO A 16 2.41 8.68 -0.92
C PRO A 16 1.36 9.78 -1.16
N SER A 17 0.08 9.48 -0.90
CA SER A 17 -1.02 10.46 -1.06
C SER A 17 -1.49 11.15 0.22
N GLU A 18 -1.37 10.49 1.38
CA GLU A 18 -1.98 10.97 2.63
C GLU A 18 -0.93 11.53 3.61
N GLY A 19 0.35 11.48 3.26
CA GLY A 19 1.45 11.89 4.12
C GLY A 19 1.63 10.96 5.32
N LYS A 20 2.00 11.52 6.47
CA LYS A 20 2.26 10.73 7.67
C LYS A 20 0.96 10.20 8.26
N ILE A 21 0.79 8.87 8.23
CA ILE A 21 -0.38 8.18 8.78
C ILE A 21 0.00 7.39 10.04
N ARG A 22 -0.99 7.20 10.91
CA ARG A 22 -0.88 6.38 12.12
C ARG A 22 -1.77 5.15 11.99
N LEU A 23 -1.14 3.99 12.07
CA LEU A 23 -1.79 2.69 11.98
C LEU A 23 -1.88 2.02 13.35
N VAL A 24 -2.92 1.23 13.53
CA VAL A 24 -3.00 0.27 14.63
C VAL A 24 -2.06 -0.89 14.34
N GLY A 25 -1.32 -1.30 15.36
CA GLY A 25 -0.41 -2.43 15.34
C GLY A 25 -1.14 -3.75 15.46
N ILE A 26 -0.36 -4.81 15.33
CA ILE A 26 -0.91 -6.17 15.32
C ILE A 26 -1.10 -6.62 16.77
N PRO A 27 -2.34 -6.92 17.22
CA PRO A 27 -2.63 -7.15 18.64
C PRO A 27 -2.05 -8.47 19.18
N SER A 28 -1.54 -9.35 18.30
CA SER A 28 -1.02 -10.67 18.64
C SER A 28 0.50 -10.73 18.48
N ARG A 29 1.16 -11.46 19.37
CA ARG A 29 2.60 -11.74 19.32
C ARG A 29 2.85 -13.20 18.98
N TRP A 30 3.65 -13.46 17.95
CA TRP A 30 3.99 -14.81 17.52
C TRP A 30 5.49 -15.05 17.71
N SER A 31 5.88 -16.23 18.18
CA SER A 31 7.27 -16.53 18.52
C SER A 31 8.14 -16.88 17.30
N ARG A 32 7.56 -17.49 16.25
CA ARG A 32 8.30 -17.98 15.08
C ARG A 32 8.20 -17.07 13.86
N THR A 33 7.02 -16.51 13.60
CA THR A 33 6.76 -15.66 12.42
C THR A 33 6.06 -14.39 12.86
N PRO A 34 6.76 -13.47 13.57
CA PRO A 34 6.15 -12.21 13.99
C PRO A 34 5.58 -11.48 12.77
N PRO A 35 4.30 -11.10 12.78
CA PRO A 35 3.72 -10.38 11.66
C PRO A 35 4.25 -8.93 11.66
N ALA A 36 4.40 -8.36 10.47
CA ALA A 36 4.92 -7.01 10.29
C ALA A 36 4.09 -6.24 9.28
N ILE A 37 3.81 -4.97 9.57
CA ILE A 37 3.25 -4.04 8.61
C ILE A 37 4.42 -3.51 7.78
N THR A 38 4.55 -3.98 6.54
CA THR A 38 5.74 -3.74 5.71
C THR A 38 5.53 -2.68 4.64
N ARG A 39 4.28 -2.34 4.32
CA ARG A 39 3.91 -1.39 3.26
C ARG A 39 2.71 -0.57 3.70
N HIS A 40 2.55 0.58 3.08
CA HIS A 40 1.35 1.40 3.25
C HIS A 40 0.15 0.73 2.58
N PRO A 41 -1.09 1.08 3.01
CA PRO A 41 -2.30 0.68 2.29
C PRO A 41 -2.19 1.10 0.82
N PRO A 42 -2.43 0.20 -0.15
CA PRO A 42 -2.23 0.54 -1.55
C PRO A 42 -3.32 1.52 -2.03
N GLN A 43 -2.94 2.36 -2.99
CA GLN A 43 -3.88 3.16 -3.76
C GLN A 43 -4.65 2.29 -4.76
N ILE A 44 -5.75 2.83 -5.29
CA ILE A 44 -6.52 2.19 -6.35
C ILE A 44 -5.60 1.96 -7.56
N GLY A 45 -5.42 0.70 -7.93
CA GLY A 45 -4.62 0.28 -9.07
C GLY A 45 -3.11 0.36 -8.88
N GLU A 46 -2.60 0.55 -7.65
CA GLU A 46 -1.16 0.75 -7.38
C GLU A 46 -0.28 -0.35 -7.97
N GLN A 47 -0.70 -1.61 -7.85
CA GLN A 47 0.03 -2.76 -8.38
C GLN A 47 -0.55 -3.30 -9.70
N SER A 48 -1.46 -2.59 -10.37
CA SER A 48 -2.09 -3.09 -11.61
C SER A 48 -1.07 -3.49 -12.66
N ARG A 49 -0.03 -2.67 -12.86
CA ARG A 49 1.04 -2.94 -13.84
C ARG A 49 1.86 -4.17 -13.45
N GLU A 50 2.28 -4.25 -12.19
CA GLU A 50 3.07 -5.36 -11.65
C GLU A 50 2.33 -6.70 -11.82
N ILE A 51 1.07 -6.75 -11.38
CA ILE A 51 0.26 -7.97 -11.44
C ILE A 51 -0.05 -8.38 -12.89
N LEU A 52 -0.29 -7.44 -13.80
CA LEU A 52 -0.54 -7.76 -15.21
C LEU A 52 0.73 -8.29 -15.90
N MET A 53 1.91 -7.74 -15.58
CA MET A 53 3.17 -8.28 -16.08
C MET A 53 3.43 -9.69 -15.54
N GLU A 54 3.18 -9.93 -14.25
CA GLU A 54 3.29 -11.27 -13.64
C GLU A 54 2.31 -12.27 -14.27
N ALA A 55 1.12 -11.81 -14.67
CA ALA A 55 0.13 -12.60 -15.38
C ALA A 55 0.48 -12.87 -16.87
N GLY A 56 1.56 -12.28 -17.39
CA GLY A 56 2.08 -12.54 -18.73
C GLY A 56 1.61 -11.58 -19.82
N PHE A 57 1.00 -10.44 -19.48
CA PHE A 57 0.64 -9.41 -20.46
C PHE A 57 1.89 -8.65 -20.93
N ALA A 58 1.94 -8.32 -22.22
CA ALA A 58 2.99 -7.47 -22.74
C ALA A 58 2.79 -6.01 -22.31
N ALA A 59 3.88 -5.24 -22.21
CA ALA A 59 3.83 -3.86 -21.73
C ALA A 59 2.92 -2.96 -22.58
N ASP A 60 2.92 -3.14 -23.90
CA ASP A 60 2.07 -2.41 -24.84
C ASP A 60 0.58 -2.77 -24.70
N GLU A 61 0.26 -4.03 -24.39
CA GLU A 61 -1.10 -4.45 -24.06
C GLU A 61 -1.60 -3.80 -22.76
N ILE A 62 -0.74 -3.72 -21.74
CA ILE A 62 -1.06 -3.07 -20.46
C ILE A 62 -1.33 -1.58 -20.68
N GLU A 63 -0.51 -0.88 -21.46
CA GLU A 63 -0.75 0.54 -21.78
C GLU A 63 -2.07 0.74 -22.52
N ARG A 64 -2.41 -0.15 -23.46
CA ARG A 64 -3.72 -0.10 -24.14
C ARG A 64 -4.88 -0.28 -23.17
N LEU A 65 -4.80 -1.25 -22.26
CA LEU A 65 -5.84 -1.48 -21.25
C LEU A 65 -6.03 -0.27 -20.32
N ILE A 66 -4.94 0.42 -19.99
CA ILE A 66 -4.98 1.66 -19.20
C ILE A 66 -5.61 2.79 -20.01
N ALA A 67 -5.21 2.96 -21.28
CA ALA A 67 -5.75 3.98 -22.18
C ALA A 67 -7.25 3.79 -22.46
N ASP A 68 -7.69 2.54 -22.59
CA ASP A 68 -9.09 2.17 -22.80
C ASP A 68 -9.94 2.31 -21.51
N GLY A 69 -9.29 2.59 -20.37
CA GLY A 69 -9.96 2.71 -19.06
C GLY A 69 -10.37 1.37 -18.44
N ALA A 70 -9.96 0.24 -19.03
CA ALA A 70 -10.21 -1.10 -18.50
C ALA A 70 -9.35 -1.40 -17.26
N VAL A 71 -8.18 -0.75 -17.14
CA VAL A 71 -7.27 -0.88 -16.01
C VAL A 71 -7.02 0.50 -15.40
N CYS A 72 -7.14 0.60 -14.08
CA CYS A 72 -6.78 1.79 -13.33
C CYS A 72 -5.34 1.71 -12.80
N VAL A 73 -4.68 2.86 -12.73
CA VAL A 73 -3.36 3.07 -12.12
C VAL A 73 -3.46 4.25 -11.15
N PRO A 74 -2.61 4.33 -10.12
CA PRO A 74 -2.76 5.33 -9.07
C PRO A 74 -2.59 6.73 -9.66
N GLN A 75 -3.57 7.60 -9.42
CA GLN A 75 -3.40 9.04 -9.63
C GLN A 75 -2.70 9.63 -8.40
N LEU A 76 -1.43 10.01 -8.55
CA LEU A 76 -0.74 10.80 -7.52
C LEU A 76 -1.55 12.09 -7.30
N LYS A 77 -2.20 12.22 -6.14
CA LYS A 77 -2.66 13.53 -5.68
C LYS A 77 -1.42 14.40 -5.53
N GLN A 78 -1.34 15.51 -6.29
CA GLN A 78 -0.34 16.52 -6.00
C GLN A 78 -0.54 16.94 -4.54
N ALA A 79 0.52 16.82 -3.74
CA ALA A 79 0.50 17.21 -2.34
C ALA A 79 -0.02 18.65 -2.26
N ALA A 80 -1.11 18.85 -1.52
CA ALA A 80 -1.58 20.18 -1.19
C ALA A 80 -0.46 20.90 -0.43
N GLU A 81 0.01 22.00 -0.99
CA GLU A 81 0.98 22.94 -0.41
C GLU A 81 0.48 23.54 0.91
#